data_AF-A0A7X2STN9-F1
#
_entry.id   AF-A0A7X2STN9-F1
#
_cell.length_a   1.000
_cell.length_b   1.000
_cell.length_c   1.000
_cell.angle_alpha   90.00
_cell.angle_beta   90.00
_cell.angle_gamma   90.00
#
_symmetry.space_group_name_H-M   'P 1'
#
loop_
_entity.id
_entity.type
_entity.pdbx_description
1 polymer ?
#
loop_
_entity_poly.entity_id
_entity_poly.type
_entity_poly.pdbx_seq_one_letter_code
_entity_poly.pdbx_strand_id
1 'polypeptide(L)'
;MNKPAWLISLMPPLMSVVIIRTYLGAFDNASLFTENLSVSGLFNFVFIFMMLTLAAFAVIFFLPSVIFSLFVPRCVSSLPNYTDIKRRIALSALFSVPVAVFCFFGWSVISDRYPEHETLTGWACLLGAIMSVFLINYLFLRKAVRIAQQYQSARIRIRTALKLYAGSSALLLLVIILFFTFGLPTVVGWLDHKVAGESIIMMLKVSLLISGLGMLLLFPGAVYVVTDPAVTNNAWLTRFGIITVILWSLLTSVYVPSFFPVLADKTMALAGVSDWETRRFQIDNATIPASHFSNDEWHRAW
;
A
#
# COMPACT_ATOMS: atom_id res chain seq x y z
N MET A 1 -25.98 -9.25 14.35
CA MET A 1 -25.13 -8.16 13.82
C MET A 1 -24.79 -7.22 14.96
N ASN A 2 -23.51 -7.00 15.25
CA ASN A 2 -23.09 -6.10 16.34
C ASN A 2 -23.38 -4.65 15.93
N LYS A 3 -24.39 -4.04 16.57
CA LYS A 3 -24.78 -2.63 16.42
C LYS A 3 -23.61 -1.63 16.35
N PRO A 4 -22.51 -1.76 17.13
CA PRO A 4 -21.39 -0.82 17.02
C PRO A 4 -20.59 -0.94 15.72
N ALA A 5 -20.44 -2.15 15.14
CA ALA A 5 -19.71 -2.33 13.89
C ALA A 5 -20.46 -1.70 12.70
N TRP A 6 -21.79 -1.76 12.73
CA TRP A 6 -22.64 -1.09 11.75
C TRP A 6 -22.53 0.44 11.85
N LEU A 7 -22.55 0.98 13.07
CA LEU A 7 -22.39 2.41 13.34
C LEU A 7 -21.00 2.95 12.91
N ILE A 8 -19.94 2.18 13.16
CA ILE A 8 -18.57 2.53 12.73
C ILE A 8 -18.46 2.47 11.20
N SER A 9 -19.10 1.51 10.53
CA SER A 9 -19.12 1.43 9.05
C SER A 9 -19.85 2.61 8.39
N LEU A 10 -20.73 3.29 9.13
CA LEU A 10 -21.47 4.48 8.68
C LEU A 10 -20.72 5.80 8.94
N MET A 11 -19.66 5.82 9.74
CA MET A 11 -18.91 7.06 10.00
C MET A 11 -18.20 7.61 8.75
N PRO A 12 -17.50 6.81 7.93
CA PRO A 12 -16.88 7.29 6.70
C PRO A 12 -17.86 7.93 5.69
N PRO A 13 -19.02 7.32 5.34
CA PRO A 13 -19.95 7.96 4.40
C PRO A 13 -20.65 9.18 5.02
N LEU A 14 -20.88 9.20 6.33
CA LEU A 14 -21.45 10.36 7.03
C LEU A 14 -20.44 11.54 7.06
N MET A 15 -19.16 11.25 7.29
CA MET A 15 -18.07 12.21 7.12
C MET A 15 -17.95 12.70 5.69
N SER A 16 -18.04 11.81 4.69
CA SER A 16 -18.02 12.22 3.28
C SER A 16 -19.18 13.14 2.92
N VAL A 17 -20.40 12.88 3.42
CA VAL A 17 -21.55 13.79 3.21
C VAL A 17 -21.33 15.14 3.90
N VAL A 18 -20.76 15.15 5.11
CA VAL A 18 -20.40 16.40 5.80
C VAL A 18 -19.34 17.17 5.02
N ILE A 19 -18.27 16.50 4.56
CA ILE A 19 -17.20 17.13 3.79
C ILE A 19 -17.74 17.67 2.46
N ILE A 20 -18.54 16.88 1.70
CA ILE A 20 -19.11 17.34 0.43
C ILE A 20 -20.06 18.53 0.65
N ARG A 21 -20.90 18.49 1.70
CA ARG A 21 -21.79 19.60 2.03
C ARG A 21 -21.03 20.86 2.44
N THR A 22 -19.98 20.70 3.24
CA THR A 22 -19.14 21.83 3.70
C THR A 22 -18.34 22.41 2.53
N TYR A 23 -17.85 21.55 1.65
CA TYR A 23 -17.11 21.90 0.44
C TYR A 23 -18.00 22.65 -0.56
N LEU A 24 -19.16 22.10 -0.94
CA LEU A 24 -20.08 22.75 -1.88
C LEU A 24 -20.74 24.00 -1.29
N GLY A 25 -20.93 24.04 0.03
CA GLY A 25 -21.36 25.24 0.75
C GLY A 25 -20.34 26.38 0.70
N ALA A 26 -19.04 26.07 0.59
CA ALA A 26 -18.01 27.09 0.40
C ALA A 26 -18.01 27.72 -1.01
N PHE A 27 -18.66 27.09 -1.99
CA PHE A 27 -18.77 27.57 -3.37
C PHE A 27 -20.17 28.12 -3.72
N ASP A 28 -21.01 28.44 -2.72
CA ASP A 28 -22.42 28.87 -2.89
C ASP A 28 -23.28 27.93 -3.77
N ASN A 29 -22.81 26.68 -3.97
CA ASN A 29 -23.45 25.66 -4.81
C ASN A 29 -24.15 24.58 -3.96
N ALA A 30 -24.38 24.84 -2.67
CA ALA A 30 -25.09 23.91 -1.80
C ALA A 30 -26.54 23.63 -2.28
N SER A 31 -27.15 24.55 -3.02
CA SER A 31 -28.52 24.44 -3.55
C SER A 31 -28.67 23.33 -4.60
N LEU A 32 -27.66 23.13 -5.46
CA LEU A 32 -27.60 22.03 -6.44
C LEU A 32 -27.73 20.64 -5.79
N PHE A 33 -27.30 20.53 -4.52
CA PHE A 33 -27.33 19.30 -3.73
C PHE A 33 -28.70 19.04 -3.08
N THR A 34 -29.40 20.10 -2.67
CA THR A 34 -30.72 20.01 -2.03
C THR A 34 -31.88 19.93 -3.01
N GLU A 35 -31.74 20.47 -4.23
CA GLU A 35 -32.84 20.55 -5.18
C GLU A 35 -32.97 19.31 -6.08
N ASN A 36 -31.87 18.61 -6.37
CA ASN A 36 -31.87 17.53 -7.38
C ASN A 36 -31.75 16.10 -6.84
N LEU A 37 -31.39 15.92 -5.55
CA LEU A 37 -31.15 14.59 -4.97
C LEU A 37 -31.76 14.47 -3.58
N SER A 38 -32.55 13.42 -3.35
CA SER A 38 -32.95 13.06 -1.98
C SER A 38 -31.70 12.74 -1.15
N VAL A 39 -31.66 13.17 0.11
CA VAL A 39 -30.54 12.89 1.04
C VAL A 39 -30.19 11.40 1.09
N SER A 40 -31.19 10.53 0.95
CA SER A 40 -31.03 9.07 0.86
C SER A 40 -30.32 8.62 -0.43
N GLY A 41 -30.73 9.17 -1.60
CA GLY A 41 -30.09 8.86 -2.88
C GLY A 41 -28.63 9.30 -2.92
N LEU A 42 -28.34 10.45 -2.33
CA LEU A 42 -26.99 10.99 -2.25
C LEU A 42 -26.10 10.18 -1.32
N PHE A 43 -26.64 9.81 -0.14
CA PHE A 43 -25.94 8.95 0.79
C PHE A 43 -25.60 7.59 0.16
N ASN A 44 -26.56 6.96 -0.54
CA ASN A 44 -26.32 5.70 -1.23
C ASN A 44 -25.28 5.84 -2.34
N PHE A 45 -25.32 6.92 -3.12
CA PHE A 45 -24.35 7.20 -4.18
C PHE A 45 -22.93 7.32 -3.62
N VAL A 46 -22.73 8.20 -2.64
CA VAL A 46 -21.42 8.40 -1.98
C VAL A 46 -20.95 7.11 -1.31
N PHE A 47 -21.86 6.36 -0.66
CA PHE A 47 -21.54 5.11 -0.01
C PHE A 47 -21.04 4.05 -0.99
N ILE A 48 -21.70 3.88 -2.15
CA ILE A 48 -21.29 2.92 -3.18
C ILE A 48 -19.90 3.25 -3.70
N PHE A 49 -19.64 4.52 -4.06
CA PHE A 49 -18.34 4.94 -4.54
C PHE A 49 -17.26 4.80 -3.47
N MET A 50 -17.57 5.10 -2.21
CA MET A 50 -16.63 4.91 -1.11
C MET A 50 -16.26 3.44 -0.92
N MET A 51 -17.24 2.53 -0.98
CA MET A 51 -17.00 1.09 -0.91
C MET A 51 -16.17 0.60 -2.11
N LEU A 52 -16.41 1.13 -3.30
CA LEU A 52 -15.67 0.78 -4.51
C LEU A 52 -14.22 1.29 -4.46
N THR A 53 -14.02 2.53 -4.01
CA THR A 53 -12.70 3.11 -3.74
C THR A 53 -11.94 2.32 -2.69
N LEU A 54 -12.58 1.98 -1.57
CA LEU A 54 -11.98 1.15 -0.52
C LEU A 54 -11.62 -0.25 -1.04
N ALA A 55 -12.46 -0.86 -1.87
CA ALA A 55 -12.17 -2.14 -2.49
C ALA A 55 -10.96 -2.03 -3.45
N ALA A 56 -10.89 -0.99 -4.28
CA ALA A 56 -9.75 -0.75 -5.15
C ALA A 56 -8.45 -0.56 -4.36
N PHE A 57 -8.49 0.24 -3.29
CA PHE A 57 -7.36 0.41 -2.37
C PHE A 57 -6.95 -0.92 -1.74
N ALA A 58 -7.90 -1.72 -1.24
CA ALA A 58 -7.61 -3.02 -0.66
C ALA A 58 -6.95 -3.96 -1.68
N VAL A 59 -7.42 -3.98 -2.93
CA VAL A 59 -6.81 -4.80 -3.98
C VAL A 59 -5.37 -4.37 -4.22
N ILE A 60 -5.10 -3.08 -4.43
CA ILE A 60 -3.76 -2.56 -4.73
C ILE A 60 -2.79 -2.83 -3.56
N PHE A 61 -3.22 -2.50 -2.34
CA PHE A 61 -2.37 -2.59 -1.16
C PHE A 61 -2.13 -4.03 -0.70
N PHE A 62 -3.13 -4.91 -0.77
CA PHE A 62 -2.96 -6.32 -0.38
C PHE A 62 -2.50 -7.24 -1.51
N LEU A 63 -2.32 -6.73 -2.74
CA LEU A 63 -1.79 -7.50 -3.87
C LEU A 63 -0.48 -8.25 -3.52
N PRO A 64 0.52 -7.63 -2.86
CA PRO A 64 1.76 -8.32 -2.48
C PRO A 64 1.50 -9.48 -1.51
N SER A 65 0.56 -9.31 -0.58
CA SER A 65 0.14 -10.33 0.39
C SER A 65 -0.62 -11.49 -0.27
N VAL A 66 -1.52 -11.17 -1.22
CA VAL A 66 -2.24 -12.19 -2.01
C VAL A 66 -1.25 -13.03 -2.82
N ILE A 67 -0.34 -12.38 -3.54
CA ILE A 67 0.69 -13.08 -4.33
C ILE A 67 1.57 -13.94 -3.43
N PHE A 68 2.02 -13.41 -2.28
CA PHE A 68 2.78 -14.19 -1.31
C PHE A 68 2.02 -15.45 -0.87
N SER A 69 0.72 -15.32 -0.58
CA SER A 69 -0.13 -16.42 -0.12
C SER A 69 -0.41 -17.50 -1.16
N LEU A 70 -0.50 -17.13 -2.45
CA LEU A 70 -0.79 -18.05 -3.54
C LEU A 70 0.41 -18.92 -3.90
N PHE A 71 1.61 -18.36 -3.76
CA PHE A 71 2.83 -19.02 -4.20
C PHE A 71 3.47 -19.94 -3.16
N VAL A 72 3.24 -19.71 -1.86
CA VAL A 72 3.71 -20.64 -0.82
C VAL A 72 2.67 -21.75 -0.69
N PRO A 73 2.93 -22.98 -1.20
CA PRO A 73 1.91 -24.02 -1.19
C PRO A 73 1.49 -24.37 0.23
N ARG A 74 0.22 -24.77 0.40
CA ARG A 74 -0.32 -25.09 1.74
C ARG A 74 0.33 -26.33 2.34
N CYS A 75 0.57 -27.37 1.54
CA CYS A 75 1.24 -28.59 1.97
C CYS A 75 2.14 -29.13 0.86
N VAL A 76 3.28 -29.69 1.25
CA VAL A 76 4.18 -30.42 0.36
C VAL A 76 4.51 -31.74 1.03
N SER A 77 3.90 -32.83 0.55
CA SER A 77 4.05 -34.18 1.13
C SER A 77 5.48 -34.71 1.07
N SER A 78 6.33 -34.13 0.20
CA SER A 78 7.74 -34.52 0.05
C SER A 78 8.70 -33.87 1.07
N LEU A 79 8.19 -33.00 1.97
CA LEU A 79 8.99 -32.27 2.95
C LEU A 79 8.42 -32.45 4.37
N PRO A 80 9.08 -33.22 5.26
CA PRO A 80 8.53 -33.58 6.56
C PRO A 80 8.43 -32.40 7.55
N ASN A 81 9.27 -31.36 7.42
CA ASN A 81 9.27 -30.17 8.28
C ASN A 81 8.74 -28.91 7.57
N TYR A 82 7.86 -29.09 6.58
CA TYR A 82 7.40 -28.01 5.72
C TYR A 82 6.71 -26.86 6.46
N THR A 83 6.08 -27.14 7.60
CA THR A 83 5.48 -26.13 8.49
C THR A 83 6.50 -25.13 9.04
N ASP A 84 7.68 -25.59 9.48
CA ASP A 84 8.76 -24.71 9.94
C ASP A 84 9.38 -23.92 8.78
N ILE A 85 9.48 -24.53 7.59
CA ILE A 85 9.95 -23.85 6.37
C ILE A 85 9.02 -22.68 6.01
N LYS A 86 7.69 -22.90 6.02
CA LYS A 86 6.69 -21.84 5.76
C LYS A 86 6.83 -20.67 6.71
N ARG A 87 6.97 -20.94 8.01
CA ARG A 87 7.16 -19.91 9.03
C ARG A 87 8.43 -19.09 8.80
N ARG A 88 9.53 -19.75 8.40
CA ARG A 88 10.80 -19.09 8.08
C ARG A 88 10.74 -18.25 6.81
N ILE A 89 10.00 -18.70 5.79
CA ILE A 89 9.75 -17.90 4.58
C ILE A 89 8.92 -16.65 4.91
N ALA A 90 7.88 -16.78 5.75
CA ALA A 90 7.08 -15.64 6.20
C ALA A 90 7.91 -14.62 6.99
N LEU A 91 8.77 -15.08 7.91
CA LEU A 91 9.70 -14.20 8.62
C LEU A 91 10.70 -13.53 7.66
N SER A 92 11.27 -14.30 6.73
CA SER A 92 12.16 -13.78 5.69
C SER A 92 11.50 -12.65 4.90
N ALA A 93 10.23 -12.80 4.51
CA ALA A 93 9.46 -11.77 3.83
C ALA A 93 9.33 -10.48 4.65
N LEU A 94 8.95 -10.61 5.93
CA LEU A 94 8.76 -9.47 6.84
C LEU A 94 10.06 -8.70 7.09
N PHE A 95 11.20 -9.38 7.20
CA PHE A 95 12.50 -8.72 7.41
C PHE A 95 13.13 -8.18 6.12
N SER A 96 12.80 -8.75 4.96
CA SER A 96 13.36 -8.30 3.67
C SER A 96 12.82 -6.93 3.25
N VAL A 97 11.55 -6.61 3.59
CA VAL A 97 10.93 -5.32 3.24
C VAL A 97 11.64 -4.13 3.89
N PRO A 98 11.84 -4.08 5.22
CA PRO A 98 12.57 -2.98 5.86
C PRO A 98 13.97 -2.79 5.29
N VAL A 99 14.71 -3.87 5.06
CA VAL A 99 16.09 -3.77 4.53
C VAL A 99 16.09 -3.18 3.12
N ALA A 100 15.17 -3.59 2.24
CA ALA A 100 15.02 -3.01 0.91
C ALA A 100 14.65 -1.51 0.96
N VAL A 101 13.74 -1.14 1.87
CA VAL A 101 13.35 0.27 2.11
C VAL A 101 14.54 1.08 2.62
N PHE A 102 15.32 0.56 3.56
CA PHE A 102 16.53 1.22 4.05
C PHE A 102 17.59 1.39 2.95
N CYS A 103 17.79 0.40 2.06
CA CYS A 103 18.68 0.55 0.92
C CYS A 103 18.21 1.64 -0.05
N PHE A 104 16.90 1.75 -0.30
CA PHE A 104 16.33 2.80 -1.15
C PHE A 104 16.55 4.21 -0.57
N PHE A 105 16.25 4.40 0.72
CA PHE A 105 16.48 5.70 1.38
C PHE A 105 17.98 5.99 1.60
N GLY A 106 18.80 4.96 1.76
CA GLY A 106 20.26 5.11 1.78
C GLY A 106 20.77 5.67 0.46
N TRP A 107 20.27 5.13 -0.66
CA TRP A 107 20.57 5.68 -1.99
C TRP A 107 20.09 7.12 -2.13
N SER A 108 18.86 7.44 -1.74
CA SER A 108 18.33 8.81 -1.88
C SER A 108 19.17 9.85 -1.13
N VAL A 109 19.65 9.51 0.08
CA VAL A 109 20.52 10.40 0.88
C VAL A 109 21.91 10.58 0.24
N ILE A 110 22.48 9.50 -0.30
CA ILE A 110 23.80 9.55 -0.91
C ILE A 110 23.75 10.31 -2.24
N SER A 111 22.70 10.08 -3.04
CA SER A 111 22.47 10.77 -4.31
C SER A 111 22.37 12.28 -4.12
N ASP A 112 21.60 12.71 -3.11
CA ASP A 112 21.44 14.13 -2.77
C ASP A 112 22.77 14.80 -2.36
N ARG A 113 23.61 14.09 -1.60
CA ARG A 113 24.93 14.61 -1.16
C ARG A 113 26.01 14.56 -2.24
N TYR A 114 25.93 13.58 -3.15
CA TYR A 114 26.97 13.29 -4.14
C TYR A 114 26.34 12.98 -5.51
N PRO A 115 25.77 13.99 -6.18
CA PRO A 115 25.03 13.79 -7.43
C PRO A 115 25.91 13.22 -8.56
N GLU A 116 27.21 13.53 -8.56
CA GLU A 116 28.18 12.99 -9.53
C GLU A 116 28.28 11.46 -9.51
N HIS A 117 27.91 10.81 -8.40
CA HIS A 117 27.98 9.36 -8.21
C HIS A 117 26.60 8.71 -8.12
N GLU A 118 25.52 9.41 -8.49
CA GLU A 118 24.14 8.93 -8.38
C GLU A 118 23.93 7.58 -9.06
N THR A 119 24.45 7.42 -10.28
CA THR A 119 24.27 6.18 -11.06
C THR A 119 24.94 4.99 -10.39
N LEU A 120 26.21 5.15 -9.98
CA LEU A 120 26.99 4.10 -9.34
C LEU A 120 26.42 3.73 -7.97
N THR A 121 26.02 4.71 -7.18
CA THR A 121 25.41 4.51 -5.86
C THR A 121 24.02 3.87 -5.96
N GLY A 122 23.26 4.20 -7.01
CA GLY A 122 21.99 3.56 -7.34
C GLY A 122 22.15 2.07 -7.65
N TRP A 123 23.08 1.72 -8.54
CA TRP A 123 23.39 0.32 -8.84
C TRP A 123 23.89 -0.44 -7.62
N ALA A 124 24.75 0.18 -6.80
CA ALA A 124 25.27 -0.44 -5.58
C ALA A 124 24.16 -0.71 -4.55
N CYS A 125 23.26 0.24 -4.31
CA CYS A 125 22.15 0.08 -3.38
C CYS A 125 21.10 -0.90 -3.89
N LEU A 126 20.81 -0.93 -5.19
CA LEU A 126 19.94 -1.92 -5.81
C LEU A 126 20.51 -3.33 -5.65
N LEU A 127 21.79 -3.52 -5.98
CA LEU A 127 22.48 -4.80 -5.81
C LEU A 127 22.49 -5.20 -4.34
N GLY A 128 22.79 -4.27 -3.44
CA GLY A 128 22.75 -4.47 -1.99
C GLY A 128 21.37 -4.93 -1.51
N ALA A 129 20.30 -4.28 -1.97
CA ALA A 129 18.93 -4.66 -1.66
C ALA A 129 18.64 -6.09 -2.15
N ILE A 130 18.92 -6.40 -3.42
CA ILE A 130 18.70 -7.74 -3.99
C ILE A 130 19.47 -8.80 -3.21
N MET A 131 20.77 -8.60 -3.00
CA MET A 131 21.62 -9.54 -2.28
C MET A 131 21.19 -9.72 -0.83
N SER A 132 20.69 -8.67 -0.18
CA SER A 132 20.15 -8.75 1.17
C SER A 132 18.95 -9.69 1.26
N VAL A 133 18.05 -9.68 0.28
CA VAL A 133 16.88 -10.59 0.24
C VAL A 133 17.35 -12.04 0.15
N PHE A 134 18.29 -12.33 -0.74
CA PHE A 134 18.86 -13.68 -0.87
C PHE A 134 19.58 -14.11 0.42
N LEU A 135 20.35 -13.22 1.05
CA LEU A 135 21.09 -13.51 2.27
C LEU A 135 20.14 -13.76 3.44
N ILE A 136 19.16 -12.88 3.68
CA ILE A 136 18.15 -13.01 4.73
C ILE A 136 17.43 -14.35 4.55
N ASN A 137 16.96 -14.62 3.33
CA ASN A 137 16.24 -15.85 3.04
C ASN A 137 17.09 -17.10 3.30
N TYR A 138 18.35 -17.10 2.85
CA TYR A 138 19.29 -18.17 3.16
C TYR A 138 19.49 -18.35 4.68
N LEU A 139 19.71 -17.28 5.43
CA LEU A 139 19.95 -17.32 6.87
C LEU A 139 18.75 -17.90 7.65
N PHE A 140 17.53 -17.55 7.26
CA PHE A 140 16.31 -18.08 7.87
C PHE A 140 16.06 -19.54 7.52
N LEU A 141 16.30 -19.94 6.26
CA LEU A 141 15.97 -21.28 5.77
C LEU A 141 17.06 -22.32 6.00
N ARG A 142 18.35 -21.94 6.12
CA ARG A 142 19.48 -22.88 6.11
C ARG A 142 19.35 -24.08 7.07
N LYS A 143 18.86 -23.84 8.29
CA LYS A 143 18.69 -24.91 9.29
C LYS A 143 17.53 -25.83 8.92
N ALA A 144 16.37 -25.28 8.58
CA ALA A 144 15.18 -26.07 8.25
C ALA A 144 15.37 -26.88 6.96
N VAL A 145 15.98 -26.27 5.93
CA VAL A 145 16.23 -26.96 4.67
C VAL A 145 17.24 -28.10 4.84
N ARG A 146 18.29 -27.92 5.66
CA ARG A 146 19.26 -28.99 5.96
C ARG A 146 18.60 -30.21 6.59
N ILE A 147 17.67 -29.99 7.53
CA ILE A 147 16.89 -31.07 8.18
C ILE A 147 16.00 -31.78 7.15
N ALA A 148 15.31 -31.02 6.30
CA ALA A 148 14.43 -31.57 5.27
C ALA A 148 15.17 -32.44 4.23
N GLN A 149 16.41 -32.06 3.93
CA GLN A 149 17.25 -32.68 2.91
C GLN A 149 17.99 -33.93 3.37
N GLN A 150 18.07 -34.17 4.68
CA GLN A 150 18.79 -35.30 5.27
C GLN A 150 18.27 -36.65 4.75
N TYR A 151 16.98 -36.73 4.45
CA TYR A 151 16.29 -37.93 3.97
C TYR A 151 16.11 -37.99 2.45
N GLN A 152 16.68 -37.04 1.69
CA GLN A 152 16.52 -36.95 0.23
C GLN A 152 17.80 -37.34 -0.52
N SER A 153 17.63 -37.97 -1.70
CA SER A 153 18.71 -38.29 -2.64
C SER A 153 19.39 -37.04 -3.20
N ALA A 154 20.66 -37.14 -3.61
CA ALA A 154 21.49 -36.00 -4.01
C ALA A 154 20.87 -35.13 -5.13
N ARG A 155 20.23 -35.74 -6.14
CA ARG A 155 19.60 -35.01 -7.25
C ARG A 155 18.34 -34.24 -6.81
N ILE A 156 17.53 -34.84 -5.93
CA ILE A 156 16.34 -34.19 -5.37
C ILE A 156 16.76 -33.08 -4.41
N ARG A 157 17.82 -33.30 -3.62
CA ARG A 157 18.39 -32.33 -2.69
C ARG A 157 18.75 -31.01 -3.37
N ILE A 158 19.44 -31.06 -4.51
CA ILE A 158 19.83 -29.86 -5.28
C ILE A 158 18.59 -29.12 -5.82
N ARG A 159 17.64 -29.84 -6.43
CA ARG A 159 16.39 -29.20 -6.93
C ARG A 159 15.58 -28.55 -5.82
N THR A 160 15.47 -29.21 -4.67
CA THR A 160 14.77 -28.67 -3.50
C THR A 160 15.50 -27.46 -2.93
N ALA A 161 16.84 -27.51 -2.84
CA ALA A 161 17.65 -26.36 -2.42
C ALA A 161 17.42 -25.15 -3.35
N LEU A 162 17.46 -25.37 -4.67
CA LEU A 162 17.27 -24.31 -5.64
C LEU A 162 15.88 -23.69 -5.54
N LYS A 163 14.83 -24.52 -5.45
CA LYS A 163 13.45 -24.03 -5.27
C LYS A 163 13.28 -23.22 -3.98
N LEU A 164 13.84 -23.72 -2.87
CA LEU A 164 13.67 -23.08 -1.57
C LEU A 164 14.56 -21.86 -1.37
N TYR A 165 15.80 -21.84 -1.87
CA TYR A 165 16.68 -20.68 -1.71
C TYR A 165 16.54 -19.66 -2.83
N ALA A 166 16.57 -20.09 -4.10
CA ALA A 166 16.47 -19.17 -5.23
C ALA A 166 15.02 -18.84 -5.57
N GLY A 167 14.16 -19.86 -5.64
CA GLY A 167 12.74 -19.69 -6.00
C GLY A 167 11.98 -18.83 -4.98
N SER A 168 12.14 -19.08 -3.68
CA SER A 168 11.48 -18.23 -2.67
C SER A 168 12.09 -16.83 -2.59
N SER A 169 13.40 -16.65 -2.80
CA SER A 169 13.99 -15.29 -2.85
C SER A 169 13.48 -14.48 -4.06
N ALA A 170 13.36 -15.10 -5.23
CA ALA A 170 12.80 -14.47 -6.41
C ALA A 170 11.35 -14.03 -6.20
N LEU A 171 10.59 -14.83 -5.45
CA LEU A 171 9.25 -14.45 -5.03
C LEU A 171 9.23 -13.27 -4.07
N LEU A 172 10.09 -13.28 -3.05
CA LEU A 172 10.20 -12.16 -2.12
C LEU A 172 10.55 -10.88 -2.86
N LEU A 173 11.42 -10.96 -3.88
CA LEU A 173 11.72 -9.83 -4.76
C LEU A 173 10.49 -9.37 -5.54
N LEU A 174 9.69 -10.27 -6.11
CA LEU A 174 8.44 -9.88 -6.79
C LEU A 174 7.49 -9.14 -5.83
N VAL A 175 7.34 -9.65 -4.61
CA VAL A 175 6.51 -9.03 -3.56
C VAL A 175 7.03 -7.64 -3.19
N ILE A 176 8.34 -7.49 -3.04
CA ILE A 176 8.99 -6.20 -2.76
C ILE A 176 8.80 -5.24 -3.95
N ILE A 177 9.02 -5.69 -5.19
CA ILE A 177 8.82 -4.87 -6.39
C ILE A 177 7.39 -4.32 -6.42
N LEU A 178 6.38 -5.17 -6.22
CA LEU A 178 4.99 -4.74 -6.18
C LEU A 178 4.73 -3.71 -5.07
N PHE A 179 5.32 -3.90 -3.90
CA PHE A 179 5.26 -2.90 -2.83
C PHE A 179 5.90 -1.57 -3.25
N PHE A 180 7.06 -1.59 -3.92
CA PHE A 180 7.73 -0.38 -4.41
C PHE A 180 7.02 0.28 -5.60
N THR A 181 6.33 -0.47 -6.45
CA THR A 181 5.59 0.06 -7.61
C THR A 181 4.25 0.66 -7.21
N PHE A 182 3.55 0.04 -6.26
CA PHE A 182 2.18 0.44 -5.91
C PHE A 182 2.07 1.04 -4.51
N GLY A 183 2.72 0.46 -3.51
CA GLY A 183 2.61 0.89 -2.11
C GLY A 183 3.40 2.15 -1.84
N LEU A 184 4.69 2.16 -2.19
CA LEU A 184 5.61 3.26 -1.90
C LEU A 184 5.17 4.60 -2.51
N PRO A 185 4.84 4.71 -3.82
CA PRO A 185 4.54 6.00 -4.44
C PRO A 185 3.24 6.58 -3.88
N THR A 186 2.27 5.71 -3.59
CA THR A 186 1.01 6.10 -2.96
C THR A 186 1.24 6.72 -1.59
N VAL A 187 2.11 6.13 -0.76
CA VAL A 187 2.43 6.66 0.58
C VAL A 187 3.26 7.94 0.50
N VAL A 188 4.25 7.99 -0.40
CA VAL A 188 5.08 9.19 -0.60
C VAL A 188 4.23 10.35 -1.10
N GLY A 189 3.28 10.11 -2.01
CA GLY A 189 2.35 11.13 -2.50
C GLY A 189 1.38 11.66 -1.44
N TRP A 190 1.29 11.02 -0.27
CA TRP A 190 0.44 11.46 0.85
C TRP A 190 1.19 12.29 1.90
N LEU A 191 2.53 12.37 1.80
CA LEU A 191 3.35 13.21 2.65
C LEU A 191 3.30 14.65 2.14
N ASP A 192 2.96 15.59 3.02
CA ASP A 192 3.03 17.01 2.70
C ASP A 192 4.51 17.45 2.62
N HIS A 193 4.97 17.68 1.38
CA HIS A 193 6.33 18.11 1.09
C HIS A 193 6.72 19.42 1.79
N LYS A 194 5.75 20.30 2.11
CA LYS A 194 6.00 21.57 2.79
C LYS A 194 6.29 21.38 4.28
N VAL A 195 5.77 20.32 4.89
CA VAL A 195 5.96 20.00 6.32
C VAL A 195 7.14 19.05 6.52
N ALA A 196 7.45 18.22 5.53
CA ALA A 196 8.47 17.18 5.68
C ALA A 196 9.88 17.74 5.92
N GLY A 197 10.26 18.82 5.26
CA GLY A 197 11.63 19.36 5.36
C GLY A 197 12.70 18.38 4.83
N GLU A 198 13.89 18.90 4.54
CA GLU A 198 14.93 18.15 3.81
C GLU A 198 15.93 17.41 4.72
N SER A 199 15.60 17.26 6.00
CA SER A 199 16.54 16.66 6.96
C SER A 199 16.64 15.14 6.80
N ILE A 200 17.86 14.61 6.99
CA ILE A 200 18.12 13.15 7.05
C ILE A 200 17.26 12.48 8.14
N ILE A 201 17.00 13.18 9.24
CA ILE A 201 16.14 12.71 10.32
C ILE A 201 14.71 12.48 9.81
N MET A 202 14.20 13.37 8.95
CA MET A 202 12.88 13.16 8.32
C MET A 202 12.90 11.96 7.38
N MET A 203 13.91 11.83 6.52
CA MET A 203 14.02 10.67 5.62
C MET A 203 14.07 9.35 6.39
N LEU A 204 14.76 9.30 7.54
CA LEU A 204 14.82 8.12 8.38
C LEU A 204 13.47 7.82 9.06
N LYS A 205 12.73 8.85 9.49
CA LYS A 205 11.35 8.70 10.00
C LYS A 205 10.41 8.16 8.92
N VAL A 206 10.49 8.69 7.71
CA VAL A 206 9.68 8.27 6.56
C VAL A 206 10.04 6.83 6.15
N SER A 207 11.33 6.48 6.13
CA SER A 207 11.81 5.12 5.88
C SER A 207 11.28 4.12 6.90
N LEU A 208 11.30 4.47 8.20
CA LEU A 208 10.74 3.65 9.28
C LEU A 208 9.23 3.43 9.09
N LEU A 209 8.51 4.50 8.74
CA LEU A 209 7.07 4.49 8.54
C LEU A 209 6.65 3.60 7.36
N ILE A 210 7.34 3.77 6.23
CA ILE A 210 7.13 2.97 5.02
C ILE A 210 7.50 1.50 5.28
N SER A 211 8.56 1.24 6.03
CA SER A 211 8.94 -0.14 6.43
C SER A 211 7.87 -0.78 7.29
N GLY A 212 7.36 -0.05 8.29
CA GLY A 212 6.26 -0.49 9.15
C GLY A 212 4.99 -0.80 8.36
N LEU A 213 4.62 0.09 7.44
CA LEU A 213 3.47 -0.10 6.59
C LEU A 213 3.65 -1.27 5.62
N GLY A 214 4.84 -1.43 5.01
CA GLY A 214 5.15 -2.57 4.16
C GLY A 214 5.06 -3.92 4.88
N MET A 215 5.53 -4.01 6.12
CA MET A 215 5.33 -5.20 6.96
C MET A 215 3.85 -5.47 7.23
N LEU A 216 3.09 -4.42 7.52
CA LEU A 216 1.66 -4.49 7.81
C LEU A 216 0.86 -4.97 6.59
N LEU A 217 1.24 -4.55 5.39
CA LEU A 217 0.64 -5.00 4.14
C LEU A 217 0.88 -6.49 3.86
N LEU A 218 2.05 -7.03 4.24
CA LEU A 218 2.37 -8.45 4.08
C LEU A 218 1.82 -9.35 5.19
N PHE A 219 1.49 -8.76 6.34
CA PHE A 219 1.07 -9.48 7.53
C PHE A 219 -0.10 -10.45 7.28
N PRO A 220 -1.16 -10.09 6.53
CA PRO A 220 -2.29 -11.00 6.33
C PRO A 220 -1.90 -12.27 5.56
N GLY A 221 -1.08 -12.13 4.52
CA GLY A 221 -0.55 -13.24 3.74
C GLY A 221 0.39 -14.10 4.55
N ALA A 222 1.23 -13.49 5.40
CA ALA A 222 2.10 -14.21 6.33
C ALA A 222 1.29 -15.05 7.33
N VAL A 223 0.25 -14.48 7.94
CA VAL A 223 -0.64 -15.21 8.86
C VAL A 223 -1.35 -16.34 8.13
N TYR A 224 -1.90 -16.09 6.95
CA TYR A 224 -2.58 -17.12 6.16
C TYR A 224 -1.67 -18.29 5.80
N VAL A 225 -0.41 -18.04 5.41
CA VAL A 225 0.56 -19.09 5.04
C VAL A 225 0.96 -19.95 6.24
N VAL A 226 1.04 -19.35 7.43
CA VAL A 226 1.45 -20.04 8.67
C VAL A 226 0.29 -20.79 9.33
N THR A 227 -0.95 -20.35 9.10
CA THR A 227 -2.14 -20.96 9.72
C THR A 227 -2.34 -22.39 9.22
N ASP A 228 -2.74 -23.28 10.13
CA ASP A 228 -3.01 -24.67 9.81
C ASP A 228 -4.23 -24.79 8.88
N PRO A 229 -4.13 -25.53 7.76
CA PRO A 229 -5.26 -25.74 6.86
C PRO A 229 -6.52 -26.30 7.54
N ALA A 230 -6.39 -27.03 8.66
CA ALA A 230 -7.53 -27.54 9.43
C ALA A 230 -8.41 -26.44 10.05
N VAL A 231 -7.83 -25.24 10.29
CA VAL A 231 -8.52 -24.10 10.92
C VAL A 231 -9.06 -23.13 9.87
N THR A 232 -8.52 -23.16 8.64
CA THR A 232 -8.90 -22.24 7.54
C THR A 232 -10.22 -22.64 6.86
N ASN A 233 -11.33 -22.52 7.57
CA ASN A 233 -12.67 -22.64 6.97
C ASN A 233 -13.16 -21.29 6.41
N ASN A 234 -14.26 -21.31 5.64
CA ASN A 234 -14.82 -20.09 5.04
C ASN A 234 -15.18 -19.03 6.10
N ALA A 235 -15.69 -19.46 7.26
CA ALA A 235 -16.02 -18.54 8.35
C ALA A 235 -14.78 -17.85 8.94
N TRP A 236 -13.66 -18.56 9.07
CA TRP A 236 -12.38 -18.02 9.49
C TRP A 236 -11.87 -17.01 8.47
N LEU A 237 -11.93 -17.34 7.18
CA LEU A 237 -11.51 -16.43 6.11
C LEU A 237 -12.31 -15.12 6.12
N THR A 238 -13.63 -15.20 6.27
CA THR A 238 -14.47 -14.00 6.34
C THR A 238 -14.15 -13.15 7.58
N ARG A 239 -14.02 -13.78 8.76
CA ARG A 239 -13.68 -13.06 10.01
C ARG A 239 -12.29 -12.42 9.92
N PHE A 240 -11.32 -13.17 9.43
CA PHE A 240 -9.95 -12.71 9.25
C PHE A 240 -9.87 -11.56 8.25
N GLY A 241 -10.56 -11.67 7.11
CA GLY A 241 -10.63 -10.61 6.10
C GLY A 241 -11.23 -9.31 6.66
N ILE A 242 -12.36 -9.40 7.36
CA ILE A 242 -12.99 -8.23 7.99
C ILE A 242 -12.07 -7.58 9.02
N ILE A 243 -11.48 -8.38 9.93
CA ILE A 243 -10.56 -7.86 10.95
C ILE A 243 -9.34 -7.21 10.28
N THR A 244 -8.81 -7.83 9.23
CA THR A 244 -7.65 -7.31 8.49
C THR A 244 -7.95 -5.96 7.87
N VAL A 245 -9.08 -5.81 7.16
CA VAL A 245 -9.45 -4.55 6.49
C VAL A 245 -9.66 -3.43 7.53
N ILE A 246 -10.35 -3.73 8.63
CA ILE A 246 -10.60 -2.74 9.70
C ILE A 246 -9.30 -2.35 10.39
N LEU A 247 -8.52 -3.33 10.84
CA LEU A 247 -7.25 -3.09 11.55
C LEU A 247 -6.26 -2.35 10.66
N TRP A 248 -6.18 -2.71 9.38
CA TRP A 248 -5.33 -2.03 8.40
C TRP A 248 -5.74 -0.58 8.20
N SER A 249 -7.03 -0.30 8.01
CA SER A 249 -7.52 1.07 7.81
C SER A 249 -7.24 1.94 9.05
N LEU A 250 -7.43 1.38 10.25
CA LEU A 250 -7.13 2.07 11.51
C LEU A 250 -5.63 2.32 11.66
N LEU A 251 -4.79 1.31 11.48
CA LEU A 251 -3.34 1.45 11.62
C LEU A 251 -2.78 2.41 10.56
N THR A 252 -3.25 2.32 9.32
CA THR A 252 -2.84 3.24 8.25
C THR A 252 -3.23 4.67 8.59
N SER A 253 -4.38 4.90 9.22
CA SER A 253 -4.78 6.25 9.67
C SER A 253 -3.90 6.81 10.79
N VAL A 254 -3.29 5.95 11.61
CA VAL A 254 -2.34 6.35 12.67
C VAL A 254 -0.99 6.75 12.08
N TYR A 255 -0.54 6.03 11.05
CA TYR A 255 0.75 6.32 10.39
C TYR A 255 0.64 7.37 9.29
N VAL A 256 -0.53 7.53 8.68
CA VAL A 256 -0.79 8.46 7.59
C VAL A 256 -2.03 9.29 7.96
N PRO A 257 -1.83 10.44 8.64
CA PRO A 257 -2.95 11.31 9.03
C PRO A 257 -3.81 11.79 7.86
N SER A 258 -3.22 11.88 6.65
CA SER A 258 -3.90 12.27 5.40
C SER A 258 -4.70 11.14 4.75
N PHE A 259 -4.70 9.91 5.29
CA PHE A 259 -5.37 8.76 4.67
C PHE A 259 -6.88 9.00 4.43
N PHE A 260 -7.62 9.44 5.44
CA PHE A 260 -9.06 9.68 5.30
C PHE A 260 -9.39 10.84 4.34
N PRO A 261 -8.70 12.00 4.41
CA PRO A 261 -8.83 13.04 3.39
C PRO A 261 -8.58 12.54 1.96
N VAL A 262 -7.52 11.75 1.74
CA VAL A 262 -7.22 11.21 0.40
C VAL A 262 -8.26 10.18 -0.04
N LEU A 263 -8.73 9.35 0.88
CA LEU A 263 -9.80 8.39 0.58
C LEU A 263 -11.08 9.12 0.15
N ALA A 264 -11.43 10.21 0.83
CA ALA A 264 -12.56 11.06 0.47
C ALA A 264 -12.35 11.71 -0.90
N ASP A 265 -11.18 12.32 -1.13
CA ASP A 265 -10.79 12.91 -2.41
C ASP A 265 -10.94 11.91 -3.57
N LYS A 266 -10.31 10.75 -3.48
CA LYS A 266 -10.37 9.72 -4.52
C LYS A 266 -11.77 9.14 -4.70
N THR A 267 -12.56 9.11 -3.64
CA THR A 267 -13.98 8.72 -3.71
C THR A 267 -14.79 9.76 -4.49
N MET A 268 -14.58 11.04 -4.23
CA MET A 268 -15.27 12.11 -4.96
C MET A 268 -14.83 12.17 -6.43
N ALA A 269 -13.55 11.92 -6.71
CA ALA A 269 -13.03 11.81 -8.07
C ALA A 269 -13.61 10.61 -8.83
N LEU A 270 -13.64 9.44 -8.19
CA LEU A 270 -14.21 8.23 -8.79
C LEU A 270 -15.72 8.37 -9.03
N ALA A 271 -16.41 9.08 -8.14
CA ALA A 271 -17.82 9.41 -8.27
C ALA A 271 -18.11 10.47 -9.35
N GLY A 272 -17.07 11.06 -9.98
CA GLY A 272 -17.22 12.14 -10.94
C GLY A 272 -17.72 13.46 -10.31
N VAL A 273 -17.63 13.59 -8.99
CA VAL A 273 -18.07 14.77 -8.22
C VAL A 273 -16.96 15.81 -8.13
N SER A 274 -15.69 15.39 -8.11
CA SER A 274 -14.54 16.30 -8.09
C SER A 274 -13.41 15.80 -8.98
N ASP A 275 -13.13 16.47 -10.09
CA ASP A 275 -11.83 16.38 -10.74
C ASP A 275 -10.99 17.57 -10.26
N TRP A 276 -10.04 17.34 -9.37
CA TRP A 276 -9.09 18.38 -8.94
C TRP A 276 -8.05 18.70 -10.02
N GLU A 277 -8.47 18.61 -11.28
CA GLU A 277 -7.69 19.04 -12.42
C GLU A 277 -7.77 20.55 -12.54
N THR A 278 -6.62 21.17 -12.74
CA THR A 278 -6.56 22.59 -13.06
C THR A 278 -7.17 22.82 -14.44
N ARG A 279 -8.46 23.16 -14.49
CA ARG A 279 -9.13 23.51 -15.73
C ARG A 279 -8.73 24.92 -16.15
N ARG A 280 -8.31 25.05 -17.41
CA ARG A 280 -8.09 26.34 -18.04
C ARG A 280 -9.33 26.70 -18.83
N PHE A 281 -9.93 27.83 -18.50
CA PHE A 281 -11.07 28.35 -19.22
C PHE A 281 -10.57 29.33 -20.29
N GLN A 282 -10.97 29.11 -21.54
CA GLN A 282 -10.80 30.13 -22.56
C GLN A 282 -11.85 31.20 -22.31
N ILE A 283 -11.40 32.39 -21.91
CA ILE A 283 -12.27 33.54 -21.70
C ILE A 283 -12.50 34.18 -23.07
N ASP A 284 -13.76 34.24 -23.49
CA ASP A 284 -14.12 35.05 -24.65
C ASP A 284 -14.06 36.53 -24.26
N ASN A 285 -13.04 37.20 -24.77
CA ASN A 285 -12.77 38.61 -24.49
C ASN A 285 -13.87 39.55 -25.01
N ALA A 286 -14.76 39.05 -25.88
CA ALA A 286 -15.93 39.78 -26.34
C ALA A 286 -17.05 39.85 -25.29
N THR A 287 -17.12 38.88 -24.38
CA THR A 287 -18.15 38.81 -23.32
C THR A 287 -17.64 39.29 -21.96
N ILE A 288 -16.38 39.01 -21.62
CA ILE A 288 -15.76 39.47 -20.36
C ILE A 288 -14.37 40.03 -20.65
N PRO A 289 -14.14 41.35 -20.50
CA PRO A 289 -12.85 41.95 -20.77
C PRO A 289 -11.74 41.40 -19.86
N ALA A 290 -10.57 41.12 -20.42
CA ALA A 290 -9.38 40.66 -19.70
C ALA A 290 -8.96 41.53 -18.50
N SER A 291 -9.34 42.82 -18.50
CA SER A 291 -9.11 43.75 -17.39
C SER A 291 -9.78 43.34 -16.08
N HIS A 292 -10.80 42.47 -16.13
CA HIS A 292 -11.44 41.93 -14.93
C HIS A 292 -10.60 40.87 -14.21
N PHE A 293 -9.56 40.35 -14.85
CA PHE A 293 -8.72 39.27 -14.31
C PHE A 293 -7.34 39.79 -13.90
N SER A 294 -7.30 40.85 -13.09
CA SER A 294 -6.09 41.60 -12.73
C SER A 294 -5.02 40.84 -11.94
N ASN A 295 -5.23 39.56 -11.63
CA ASN A 295 -4.26 38.74 -10.91
C ASN A 295 -3.41 37.95 -11.92
N ASP A 296 -2.09 38.07 -11.82
CA ASP A 296 -1.10 37.46 -12.71
C ASP A 296 -1.27 35.94 -12.87
N GLU A 297 -1.90 35.26 -11.91
CA GLU A 297 -2.23 33.84 -12.03
C GLU A 297 -3.19 33.50 -13.18
N TRP A 298 -4.09 34.43 -13.54
CA TRP A 298 -5.01 34.29 -14.67
C TRP A 298 -4.35 34.54 -16.02
N HIS A 299 -3.20 35.22 -16.03
CA HIS A 299 -2.48 35.65 -17.22
C HIS A 299 -1.29 34.76 -17.57
N ARG A 300 -1.09 33.64 -16.86
CA ARG A 300 -0.05 32.65 -17.21
C ARG A 300 -0.40 31.92 -18.52
N ALA A 301 -0.17 32.61 -19.63
CA ALA A 301 -0.04 32.03 -20.96
C ALA A 301 1.30 31.29 -21.06
N TRP A 302 1.33 30.24 -21.88
CA TRP A 302 2.60 29.72 -22.41
C TRP A 302 3.07 30.66 -23.51
#